data_AF-A0A7L1PLP2-F1
#
_entry.id   AF-A0A7L1PLP2-F1
#
_cell.length_a   1.000
_cell.length_b   1.000
_cell.length_c   1.000
_cell.angle_alpha   90.00
_cell.angle_beta   90.00
_cell.angle_gamma   90.00
#
_symmetry.space_group_name_H-M   'P 1'
#
loop_
_entity.id
_entity.type
_entity.pdbx_description
1 polymer ?
#
loop_
_entity_poly.entity_id
_entity_poly.type
_entity_poly.pdbx_seq_one_letter_code
_entity_poly.pdbx_strand_id
1 'polypeptide(L)'
;DGVAQGKGIKCRLCVKALKKIQALAGDDPDEAAVVAALQKGCRALGRVKGKLCQLLVNKYRDQITEGLQNGDMPQDICAAMGICKS
;
A
#
# COMPACT_ATOMS: atom_id res chain seq x y z
N ASP A 1 -19.54 -5.26 18.68
CA ASP A 1 -19.13 -4.55 17.45
C ASP A 1 -17.68 -4.05 17.49
N GLY A 2 -16.69 -4.85 17.07
CA GLY A 2 -15.27 -4.44 17.06
C GLY A 2 -14.52 -4.60 15.73
N VAL A 3 -15.14 -5.21 14.72
CA VAL A 3 -14.46 -5.68 13.49
C VAL A 3 -14.76 -4.82 12.24
N ALA A 4 -15.62 -3.80 12.34
CA ALA A 4 -15.88 -2.87 11.22
C ALA A 4 -14.88 -1.71 11.16
N GLN A 5 -14.36 -1.25 12.31
CA GLN A 5 -13.52 -0.05 12.40
C GLN A 5 -12.07 -0.29 11.92
N GLY A 6 -11.60 -1.54 11.96
CA GLY A 6 -10.25 -1.91 11.51
C GLY A 6 -10.10 -1.98 9.98
N LYS A 7 -11.15 -2.33 9.23
CA LYS A 7 -11.07 -2.51 7.77
C LYS A 7 -10.97 -1.17 7.04
N GLY A 8 -11.78 -0.19 7.44
CA GLY A 8 -11.71 1.18 6.88
C GLY A 8 -10.40 1.88 7.20
N ILE A 9 -9.83 1.64 8.38
CA ILE A 9 -8.51 2.16 8.75
C ILE A 9 -7.40 1.53 7.90
N LYS A 10 -7.42 0.20 7.71
CA LYS A 10 -6.46 -0.51 6.84
C LYS A 10 -6.57 -0.08 5.38
N CYS A 11 -7.79 0.12 4.87
CA CYS A 11 -8.03 0.62 3.53
C CYS A 11 -7.47 2.04 3.33
N ARG A 12 -7.81 2.99 4.22
CA ARG A 12 -7.26 4.34 4.17
C ARG A 12 -5.73 4.37 4.26
N LEU A 13 -5.15 3.50 5.11
CA LEU A 13 -3.70 3.35 5.22
C LEU A 13 -3.07 2.85 3.92
N CYS A 14 -3.67 1.84 3.30
CA CYS A 14 -3.21 1.28 2.04
C CYS A 14 -3.28 2.32 0.91
N VAL A 15 -4.42 2.97 0.72
CA VAL A 15 -4.61 4.00 -0.33
C VAL A 15 -3.63 5.16 -0.13
N LYS A 16 -3.45 5.61 1.12
CA LYS A 16 -2.53 6.71 1.44
C LYS A 16 -1.07 6.31 1.23
N ALA A 17 -0.70 5.07 1.56
CA ALA A 17 0.62 4.55 1.27
C ALA A 17 0.87 4.52 -0.25
N LEU A 18 -0.03 3.90 -1.01
CA LEU A 18 0.09 3.78 -2.47
C LEU A 18 0.12 5.12 -3.19
N LYS A 19 -0.71 6.10 -2.80
CA LYS A 19 -0.60 7.48 -3.33
C LYS A 19 0.77 8.11 -3.04
N LYS A 20 1.31 7.88 -1.85
CA LYS A 20 2.65 8.39 -1.48
C LYS A 20 3.74 7.69 -2.30
N ILE A 21 3.55 6.40 -2.57
CA ILE A 21 4.48 5.59 -3.36
C ILE A 21 4.47 6.04 -4.81
N GLN A 22 3.30 6.13 -5.43
CA GLN A 22 3.14 6.65 -6.79
C GLN A 22 3.80 8.03 -6.94
N ALA A 23 3.56 8.92 -5.97
CA ALA A 23 4.21 10.24 -5.96
C ALA A 23 5.74 10.22 -5.75
N LEU A 24 6.28 9.20 -5.08
CA LEU A 24 7.72 9.04 -4.84
C LEU A 24 8.43 8.26 -5.95
N ALA A 25 7.70 7.37 -6.62
CA ALA A 25 8.22 6.38 -7.52
C ALA A 25 8.08 6.84 -8.98
N GLY A 26 7.16 7.75 -9.29
CA GLY A 26 6.98 8.35 -10.62
C GLY A 26 5.93 7.60 -11.46
N ASP A 27 5.80 8.00 -12.73
CA ASP A 27 4.86 7.39 -13.68
C ASP A 27 5.16 5.90 -13.95
N ASP A 28 6.43 5.50 -13.93
CA ASP A 28 6.86 4.12 -14.22
C ASP A 28 7.95 3.69 -13.23
N PRO A 29 7.56 3.27 -12.01
CA PRO A 29 8.53 2.92 -11.00
C PRO A 29 9.02 1.48 -11.14
N ASP A 30 10.34 1.29 -11.10
CA ASP A 30 10.95 -0.02 -10.94
C ASP A 30 10.58 -0.65 -9.59
N GLU A 31 10.58 -1.98 -9.53
CA GLU A 31 10.26 -2.75 -8.32
C GLU A 31 11.06 -2.27 -7.09
N ALA A 32 12.35 -1.95 -7.27
CA ALA A 32 13.20 -1.42 -6.20
C ALA A 32 12.73 -0.04 -5.68
N ALA A 33 12.27 0.84 -6.58
CA ALA A 33 11.75 2.16 -6.22
C ALA A 33 10.42 2.05 -5.47
N VAL A 34 9.52 1.18 -5.95
CA VAL A 34 8.25 0.85 -5.29
C VAL A 34 8.49 0.37 -3.86
N VAL A 35 9.44 -0.55 -3.65
CA VAL A 35 9.77 -1.10 -2.33
C VAL A 35 10.38 -0.08 -1.39
N ALA A 36 11.30 0.74 -1.88
CA ALA A 36 11.89 1.81 -1.08
C ALA A 36 10.82 2.81 -0.62
N ALA A 37 9.88 3.16 -1.50
CA ALA A 37 8.78 4.04 -1.20
C ALA A 37 7.76 3.40 -0.23
N LEU A 38 7.46 2.10 -0.40
CA LEU A 38 6.62 1.33 0.51
C LEU A 38 7.22 1.28 1.91
N GLN A 39 8.52 1.01 2.03
CA GLN A 39 9.21 1.01 3.32
C GLN A 39 9.20 2.39 3.99
N LYS A 40 9.42 3.48 3.24
CA LYS A 40 9.33 4.86 3.74
C LYS A 40 7.91 5.17 4.22
N GLY A 41 6.90 4.80 3.43
CA GLY A 41 5.48 4.96 3.79
C GLY A 41 5.12 4.18 5.06
N CYS A 42 5.57 2.93 5.18
CA CYS A 42 5.33 2.11 6.35
C CYS A 42 6.04 2.64 7.61
N ARG A 43 7.27 3.14 7.49
CA ARG A 43 8.01 3.74 8.62
C ARG A 43 7.29 4.97 9.18
N ALA A 44 6.63 5.75 8.33
CA ALA A 44 5.85 6.93 8.75
C ALA A 44 4.61 6.58 9.60
N LEU A 45 4.18 5.32 9.64
CA LEU A 45 3.03 4.87 10.42
C LEU A 45 3.36 4.54 11.90
N GLY A 46 4.64 4.64 12.29
CA GLY A 46 5.13 4.30 13.63
C GLY A 46 5.41 2.80 13.80
N ARG A 47 6.01 2.39 14.93
CA ARG A 47 6.56 1.03 15.12
C ARG A 47 5.55 -0.11 14.88
N VAL A 48 4.37 -0.04 15.51
CA VAL A 48 3.39 -1.15 15.49
C VAL A 48 2.69 -1.25 14.13
N LYS A 49 2.18 -0.12 13.62
CA LYS A 49 1.48 -0.09 12.31
C LYS A 49 2.47 -0.25 11.15
N GLY A 50 3.71 0.22 11.30
CA GLY A 50 4.77 0.07 10.31
C GLY A 50 5.18 -1.38 10.10
N LYS A 51 5.29 -2.19 11.17
CA LYS A 51 5.53 -3.64 11.02
C LYS A 51 4.40 -4.33 10.25
N LEU A 52 3.14 -4.02 10.58
CA LEU A 52 2.00 -4.60 9.88
C LEU A 52 1.94 -4.15 8.41
N CYS A 53 2.26 -2.89 8.15
CA CYS A 53 2.39 -2.35 6.81
C CYS A 53 3.49 -3.08 6.03
N GLN A 54 4.70 -3.23 6.58
CA GLN A 54 5.79 -3.94 5.92
C GLN A 54 5.43 -5.40 5.60
N LEU A 55 4.71 -6.08 6.48
CA LEU A 55 4.25 -7.45 6.24
C LEU A 55 3.29 -7.52 5.04
N LEU A 56 2.33 -6.59 4.97
CA LEU A 56 1.38 -6.51 3.85
C LEU A 56 2.12 -6.16 2.55
N VAL A 57 2.95 -5.13 2.60
CA VAL A 57 3.79 -4.67 1.49
C VAL A 57 4.67 -5.78 0.93
N ASN A 58 5.36 -6.54 1.77
CA ASN A 58 6.20 -7.65 1.29
C ASN A 58 5.38 -8.77 0.68
N LYS A 59 4.17 -9.03 1.20
CA LYS A 59 3.30 -10.10 0.70
C LYS A 59 2.68 -9.74 -0.65
N TYR A 60 2.37 -8.46 -0.86
CA TYR A 60 1.67 -7.96 -2.05
C TYR A 60 2.58 -7.12 -2.95
N ARG A 61 3.90 -7.21 -2.78
CA ARG A 61 4.90 -6.40 -3.49
C ARG A 61 4.71 -6.47 -5.00
N ASP A 62 4.60 -7.69 -5.53
CA ASP A 62 4.47 -7.94 -6.97
C ASP A 62 3.16 -7.33 -7.50
N GLN A 63 2.03 -7.59 -6.84
CA GLN A 63 0.73 -7.02 -7.21
C GLN A 63 0.69 -5.49 -7.12
N ILE A 64 1.35 -4.91 -6.11
CA ILE A 64 1.44 -3.45 -5.97
C ILE A 64 2.30 -2.86 -7.08
N THR A 65 3.41 -3.52 -7.41
CA THR A 65 4.35 -3.06 -8.45
C THR A 65 3.67 -3.13 -9.82
N GLU A 66 3.06 -4.27 -10.14
CA GLU A 66 2.31 -4.48 -11.38
C GLU A 66 1.15 -3.48 -11.51
N GLY A 67 0.37 -3.27 -10.43
CA GLY A 67 -0.71 -2.27 -10.44
C GLY A 67 -0.19 -0.85 -10.62
N LEU A 68 0.91 -0.48 -9.98
CA LEU A 68 1.52 0.84 -10.16
C LEU A 68 2.06 1.05 -11.58
N GLN A 69 2.70 0.03 -12.17
CA GLN A 69 3.22 0.04 -13.54
C GLN A 69 2.08 0.09 -14.58
N ASN A 70 0.96 -0.56 -14.29
CA ASN A 70 -0.24 -0.51 -15.13
C ASN A 70 -1.03 0.81 -14.98
N GLY A 71 -0.62 1.71 -14.08
CA GLY A 71 -1.33 2.95 -13.79
C GLY A 71 -2.64 2.77 -13.02
N ASP A 72 -2.80 1.65 -12.32
CA ASP A 72 -4.01 1.37 -11.53
C ASP A 72 -4.20 2.38 -10.40
N MET A 73 -5.46 2.65 -10.08
CA MET A 73 -5.76 3.53 -8.96
C MET A 73 -5.36 2.86 -7.63
N PRO A 74 -4.78 3.63 -6.68
CA PRO A 74 -4.43 3.16 -5.34
C PRO A 74 -5.56 2.43 -4.60
N GLN A 75 -6.81 2.75 -4.89
CA GLN A 75 -7.96 2.10 -4.30
C GLN A 75 -8.19 0.70 -4.86
N ASP A 76 -8.05 0.52 -6.17
CA ASP A 76 -8.22 -0.77 -6.85
C ASP A 76 -7.12 -1.75 -6.45
N ILE A 77 -5.86 -1.31 -6.40
CA ILE A 77 -4.75 -2.14 -5.90
C ILE A 77 -5.04 -2.58 -4.46
N CYS A 78 -5.53 -1.68 -3.59
CA CYS A 78 -5.92 -2.03 -2.22
C CYS A 78 -7.14 -2.96 -2.13
N ALA A 79 -8.08 -2.87 -3.07
CA ALA A 79 -9.23 -3.77 -3.16
C ALA A 79 -8.80 -5.15 -3.68
N ALA A 80 -7.91 -5.21 -4.67
CA ALA A 80 -7.31 -6.43 -5.20
C ALA A 80 -6.53 -7.21 -4.14
N MET A 81 -5.89 -6.50 -3.19
CA MET A 81 -5.23 -7.10 -2.03
C MET A 81 -6.21 -7.56 -0.93
N GLY A 82 -7.52 -7.32 -1.09
CA GLY A 82 -8.56 -7.61 -0.09
C GLY A 82 -8.46 -6.72 1.17
N ILE A 83 -7.74 -5.60 1.09
CA ILE A 83 -7.53 -4.67 2.20
C ILE A 83 -8.69 -3.67 2.27
N CYS A 84 -9.07 -3.12 1.12
CA CYS A 84 -10.32 -2.39 0.94
C CYS A 84 -11.44 -3.37 0.59
N LYS A 85 -12.64 -3.11 1.10
CA LYS A 85 -13.85 -3.75 0.57
C LYS A 85 -14.30 -2.87 -0.60
N SER A 86 -14.50 -3.47 -1.77
CA SER A 86 -15.10 -2.84 -2.96
C SER A 86 -16.45 -2.23 -2.62
#